data_AF-A0A6A3ZN91-F1
#
_entry.id   AF-A0A6A3ZN91-F1
#
_cell.length_a   1.000
_cell.length_b   1.000
_cell.length_c   1.000
_cell.angle_alpha   90.00
_cell.angle_beta   90.00
_cell.angle_gamma   90.00
#
_symmetry.space_group_name_H-M   'P 1'
#
loop_
_entity.id
_entity.type
_entity.pdbx_description
1 polymer ?
#
loop_
_entity_poly.entity_id
_entity_poly.type
_entity_poly.pdbx_seq_one_letter_code
_entity_poly.pdbx_strand_id
1 'polypeptide(L)'
;MLVTPTTSSAVVALAKQVRTTQSLAKTTAIRSASAAPDSSSSMSAVAAAAAAAAASSSEDSTNATARLTQPTADTLTTVATPKNDLVTSALPLDQAPNRSDKPQPPESSWSAMLIALFAMIQPEWTKEKIDLEETPLEEIPITSVPSQLSEVLPGNDSAVFWRYDMDSYAANRKNEDRSQYVVDSIMRPGRSSESPVFFCGCYDGHGGEEAVDFVQKKLYANIRSHLAENDEPVAHSIITGFKDTEEEFNRRSQIKFERGSWSSCSVGACAVMALVIEKKLYVASCGDCRAIMAYREADGSLSVEQITFDHSANEEREQRRLRVLYPEDYDIVCEIGLKNFYVKGRLQPTRSIGDTYMKVKDVNRSPMPHGLRIRGSFRRPYISAVPDIFQVDLNDRKPEFVVLGSDGLFGELKNEEIVQLVGRFRDEGVQNVSQALREAVLERIAEIYGTTSADLENILPGNRRDYHDDITIDVLHFTPPRAATQAEAA
;
A
#
# COMPACT_ATOMS: atom_id res chain seq x y z
N MET A 1 -38.01 26.44 -16.60
CA MET A 1 -37.04 27.52 -16.28
C MET A 1 -36.35 27.13 -14.99
N LEU A 2 -35.08 26.73 -15.12
CA LEU A 2 -34.19 26.31 -14.03
C LEU A 2 -33.75 27.55 -13.23
N VAL A 3 -33.77 27.44 -11.90
CA VAL A 3 -33.09 28.37 -10.99
C VAL A 3 -31.99 27.57 -10.29
N THR A 4 -30.75 27.98 -10.51
CA THR A 4 -29.53 27.45 -9.91
C THR A 4 -29.29 28.08 -8.54
N PRO A 5 -28.81 27.34 -7.53
CA PRO A 5 -28.20 27.93 -6.35
C PRO A 5 -26.68 28.05 -6.52
N THR A 6 -26.16 29.21 -6.19
CA THR A 6 -24.73 29.56 -6.13
C THR A 6 -24.13 29.17 -4.78
N THR A 7 -23.06 28.37 -4.79
CA THR A 7 -22.13 28.20 -3.67
C THR A 7 -20.71 28.50 -4.16
N SER A 8 -20.02 29.42 -3.50
CA SER A 8 -18.55 29.45 -3.30
C SER A 8 -18.08 30.89 -3.07
N SER A 9 -17.78 31.24 -1.82
CA SER A 9 -16.95 32.42 -1.49
C SER A 9 -16.49 32.46 -0.02
N ALA A 10 -17.01 31.60 0.86
CA ALA A 10 -16.73 31.71 2.30
C ALA A 10 -15.45 30.99 2.78
N VAL A 11 -14.83 30.10 1.98
CA VAL A 11 -13.67 29.29 2.42
C VAL A 11 -12.31 29.95 2.12
N VAL A 12 -12.25 30.96 1.24
CA VAL A 12 -10.98 31.56 0.79
C VAL A 12 -10.54 32.80 1.61
N ALA A 13 -11.38 33.33 2.49
CA ALA A 13 -11.14 34.65 3.11
C ALA A 13 -10.33 34.64 4.42
N LEU A 14 -10.08 33.50 5.08
CA LEU A 14 -9.44 33.48 6.41
C LEU A 14 -7.95 33.07 6.44
N ALA A 15 -7.37 32.61 5.33
CA ALA A 15 -5.96 32.19 5.27
C ALA A 15 -4.94 33.35 5.16
N LYS A 16 -5.38 34.62 5.16
CA LYS A 16 -4.50 35.78 4.87
C LYS A 16 -4.04 36.59 6.09
N GLN A 17 -4.27 36.13 7.32
CA GLN A 17 -4.04 36.96 8.50
C GLN A 17 -3.01 36.41 9.49
N VAL A 18 -1.91 35.81 9.04
CA VAL A 18 -0.68 35.69 9.84
C VAL A 18 0.55 35.79 8.93
N ARG A 19 1.17 36.98 8.86
CA ARG A 19 2.63 37.19 8.81
C ARG A 19 2.95 38.67 8.57
N THR A 20 3.14 39.40 9.67
CA THR A 20 3.94 40.63 9.66
C THR A 20 4.89 40.59 10.85
N THR A 21 6.13 40.99 10.61
CA THR A 21 7.28 41.17 11.54
C THR A 21 8.29 40.00 11.62
N GLN A 22 9.29 40.01 10.73
CA GLN A 22 10.60 40.62 11.03
C GLN A 22 11.47 40.64 9.76
N SER A 23 11.92 41.84 9.43
CA SER A 23 12.91 42.17 8.40
C SER A 23 14.32 41.89 8.92
N LEU A 24 15.18 41.33 8.07
CA LEU A 24 16.56 41.83 7.94
C LEU A 24 17.18 41.44 6.60
N ALA A 25 17.74 42.48 5.97
CA ALA A 25 18.15 42.56 4.58
C ALA A 25 19.41 41.73 4.24
N LYS A 26 19.52 41.37 2.95
CA LYS A 26 20.74 41.65 2.18
C LYS A 26 20.44 41.72 0.68
N THR A 27 20.53 42.96 0.20
CA THR A 27 20.62 43.41 -1.19
C THR A 27 21.75 42.73 -1.94
N THR A 28 21.52 42.33 -3.20
CA THR A 28 22.39 42.68 -4.34
C THR A 28 21.54 42.64 -5.62
N ALA A 29 21.59 43.75 -6.35
CA ALA A 29 20.85 44.02 -7.57
C ALA A 29 21.76 43.85 -8.81
N ILE A 30 21.19 44.16 -9.99
CA ILE A 30 21.84 44.60 -11.26
C ILE A 30 22.11 43.42 -12.23
N ARG A 31 21.69 43.42 -13.52
CA ARG A 31 21.10 44.42 -14.42
C ARG A 31 20.37 43.74 -15.59
N SER A 32 19.37 44.44 -16.09
CA SER A 32 18.76 44.32 -17.41
C SER A 32 19.63 44.96 -18.51
N ALA A 33 19.46 44.50 -19.75
CA ALA A 33 19.59 45.33 -20.96
C ALA A 33 18.76 44.74 -22.10
N SER A 34 17.92 45.57 -22.70
CA SER A 34 17.10 45.32 -23.89
C SER A 34 17.81 45.78 -25.16
N ALA A 35 17.45 45.19 -26.31
CA ALA A 35 17.05 45.84 -27.58
C ALA A 35 17.29 44.89 -28.79
N ALA A 36 16.28 44.81 -29.66
CA ALA A 36 16.17 44.03 -30.91
C ALA A 36 16.86 44.75 -32.12
N PRO A 37 16.64 44.41 -33.42
CA PRO A 37 16.12 43.20 -34.09
C PRO A 37 17.00 42.72 -35.29
N ASP A 38 16.48 41.75 -36.05
CA ASP A 38 16.70 41.46 -37.49
C ASP A 38 17.41 40.15 -37.94
N SER A 39 16.57 39.29 -38.52
CA SER A 39 16.73 38.55 -39.78
C SER A 39 17.67 37.34 -39.89
N SER A 40 16.99 36.21 -40.18
CA SER A 40 17.32 35.18 -41.18
C SER A 40 18.37 34.10 -40.89
N SER A 41 18.05 32.93 -41.45
CA SER A 41 18.81 31.70 -41.61
C SER A 41 18.63 30.61 -40.55
N SER A 42 18.12 29.51 -41.09
CA SER A 42 17.86 28.18 -40.55
C SER A 42 19.08 27.47 -39.95
N MET A 43 18.86 26.61 -38.94
CA MET A 43 19.36 25.22 -38.88
C MET A 43 19.01 24.54 -37.54
N SER A 44 18.46 23.31 -37.65
CA SER A 44 18.45 22.20 -36.68
C SER A 44 17.66 22.39 -35.35
N ALA A 45 16.96 21.41 -34.77
CA ALA A 45 16.72 20.01 -35.06
C ALA A 45 15.35 19.63 -34.44
N VAL A 46 14.55 18.86 -35.17
CA VAL A 46 13.28 18.28 -34.71
C VAL A 46 13.53 16.85 -34.27
N ALA A 47 12.85 16.47 -33.18
CA ALA A 47 12.62 15.13 -32.68
C ALA A 47 12.25 14.11 -33.77
N ALA A 48 12.56 12.84 -33.54
CA ALA A 48 11.70 11.76 -33.99
C ALA A 48 11.96 10.47 -33.20
N ALA A 49 10.87 9.93 -32.67
CA ALA A 49 10.69 8.54 -32.30
C ALA A 49 10.85 7.62 -33.53
N ALA A 50 11.02 6.31 -33.29
CA ALA A 50 10.85 5.30 -34.33
C ALA A 50 9.99 4.14 -33.81
N ALA A 51 8.81 4.01 -34.41
CA ALA A 51 7.99 2.81 -34.42
C ALA A 51 7.59 2.51 -35.88
N ALA A 52 7.66 1.21 -36.22
CA ALA A 52 7.00 0.46 -37.29
C ALA A 52 7.36 0.75 -38.77
N ALA A 53 7.65 -0.32 -39.53
CA ALA A 53 6.67 -0.98 -40.42
C ALA A 53 7.30 -2.06 -41.32
N ALA A 54 6.44 -2.94 -41.82
CA ALA A 54 6.69 -4.08 -42.71
C ALA A 54 6.37 -3.79 -44.20
N ALA A 55 6.65 -4.79 -45.05
CA ALA A 55 6.33 -5.00 -46.49
C ALA A 55 7.35 -4.40 -47.49
N SER A 56 7.80 -5.04 -48.59
CA SER A 56 7.41 -6.24 -49.36
C SER A 56 8.50 -6.67 -50.38
N SER A 57 8.48 -7.95 -50.84
CA SER A 57 8.86 -8.51 -52.18
C SER A 57 10.29 -8.30 -52.75
N SER A 58 10.96 -9.14 -53.55
CA SER A 58 10.91 -10.52 -54.08
C SER A 58 12.15 -10.68 -55.01
N GLU A 59 12.51 -11.91 -55.36
CA GLU A 59 13.42 -12.34 -56.47
C GLU A 59 14.93 -12.58 -56.22
N ASP A 60 15.23 -13.88 -56.10
CA ASP A 60 16.14 -14.73 -56.89
C ASP A 60 17.66 -14.51 -57.07
N SER A 61 18.37 -15.53 -56.58
CA SER A 61 19.50 -16.28 -57.17
C SER A 61 20.81 -15.57 -57.59
N THR A 62 21.94 -16.00 -57.01
CA THR A 62 22.90 -16.93 -57.68
C THR A 62 24.21 -17.12 -56.89
N ASN A 63 24.68 -18.36 -56.95
CA ASN A 63 26.06 -18.86 -56.96
C ASN A 63 26.95 -18.93 -55.70
N ALA A 64 27.12 -20.20 -55.32
CA ALA A 64 28.24 -20.81 -54.63
C ALA A 64 29.62 -20.52 -55.25
N THR A 65 30.67 -20.58 -54.42
CA THR A 65 31.79 -21.53 -54.64
C THR A 65 32.63 -21.71 -53.39
N ALA A 66 33.01 -22.96 -53.16
CA ALA A 66 33.77 -23.48 -52.04
C ALA A 66 35.27 -23.58 -52.37
N ARG A 67 36.13 -23.57 -51.34
CA ARG A 67 37.24 -24.53 -51.06
C ARG A 67 38.18 -23.92 -50.00
N LEU A 68 38.32 -24.55 -48.82
CA LEU A 68 39.31 -25.60 -48.47
C LEU A 68 40.76 -25.11 -48.56
N THR A 69 41.41 -24.90 -47.39
CA THR A 69 42.50 -25.75 -46.86
C THR A 69 42.96 -25.24 -45.49
N GLN A 70 43.01 -26.16 -44.50
CA GLN A 70 43.69 -26.07 -43.21
C GLN A 70 45.22 -26.36 -43.39
N PRO A 71 46.01 -26.73 -42.35
CA PRO A 71 46.50 -25.96 -41.19
C PRO A 71 48.03 -26.12 -41.01
N THR A 72 48.65 -25.43 -40.04
CA THR A 72 49.86 -25.93 -39.36
C THR A 72 49.85 -25.58 -37.87
N ALA A 73 50.31 -26.54 -37.09
CA ALA A 73 50.35 -26.62 -35.62
C ALA A 73 51.71 -26.21 -35.06
N ASP A 74 51.79 -25.93 -33.75
CA ASP A 74 52.97 -26.19 -32.90
C ASP A 74 52.62 -26.29 -31.39
N THR A 75 52.49 -27.54 -30.90
CA THR A 75 53.13 -28.24 -29.75
C THR A 75 53.77 -27.41 -28.60
N LEU A 76 53.25 -27.46 -27.34
CA LEU A 76 53.73 -28.18 -26.10
C LEU A 76 55.15 -27.80 -25.59
N THR A 77 55.44 -27.52 -24.30
CA THR A 77 55.46 -28.43 -23.11
C THR A 77 55.60 -27.69 -21.75
N THR A 78 55.30 -28.45 -20.69
CA THR A 78 55.27 -28.31 -19.20
C THR A 78 56.58 -28.09 -18.40
N VAL A 79 56.50 -27.68 -17.10
CA VAL A 79 56.91 -28.43 -15.86
C VAL A 79 57.19 -27.55 -14.58
N ALA A 80 56.56 -27.97 -13.45
CA ALA A 80 56.93 -28.01 -12.00
C ALA A 80 57.17 -26.78 -11.07
N THR A 81 56.64 -26.98 -9.84
CA THR A 81 56.86 -26.32 -8.53
C THR A 81 58.09 -26.88 -7.78
N PRO A 82 58.52 -26.32 -6.62
CA PRO A 82 58.09 -26.86 -5.32
C PRO A 82 58.01 -25.86 -4.11
N LYS A 83 57.55 -26.41 -2.97
CA LYS A 83 57.25 -25.87 -1.63
C LYS A 83 58.47 -25.55 -0.73
N ASN A 84 58.23 -24.85 0.40
CA ASN A 84 58.93 -25.10 1.68
C ASN A 84 58.08 -24.71 2.91
N ASP A 85 58.19 -25.51 3.98
CA ASP A 85 57.46 -25.49 5.27
C ASP A 85 58.41 -25.25 6.48
N LEU A 86 57.81 -25.07 7.68
CA LEU A 86 58.30 -25.23 9.08
C LEU A 86 58.89 -23.96 9.77
N VAL A 87 58.61 -23.63 11.05
CA VAL A 87 58.66 -24.42 12.32
C VAL A 87 57.78 -23.79 13.44
N THR A 88 57.34 -24.64 14.38
CA THR A 88 56.55 -24.45 15.63
C THR A 88 57.36 -24.06 16.89
N SER A 89 56.75 -23.42 17.90
CA SER A 89 57.04 -23.63 19.35
C SER A 89 55.98 -22.98 20.28
N ALA A 90 55.86 -23.48 21.51
CA ALA A 90 54.74 -23.28 22.45
C ALA A 90 55.17 -22.69 23.83
N LEU A 91 54.31 -21.81 24.40
CA LEU A 91 53.96 -21.45 25.82
C LEU A 91 55.08 -21.16 26.88
N PRO A 92 54.86 -20.51 28.08
CA PRO A 92 53.60 -20.18 28.80
C PRO A 92 53.49 -18.80 29.55
N LEU A 93 52.27 -18.55 30.09
CA LEU A 93 51.84 -17.76 31.28
C LEU A 93 52.57 -16.46 31.73
N ASP A 94 51.83 -15.33 31.82
CA ASP A 94 51.68 -14.63 33.12
C ASP A 94 50.42 -13.73 33.21
N GLN A 95 50.08 -13.37 34.45
CA GLN A 95 48.77 -13.06 35.04
C GLN A 95 48.14 -11.67 34.72
N ALA A 96 46.81 -11.62 34.83
CA ALA A 96 45.94 -10.42 34.80
C ALA A 96 46.01 -9.62 36.13
N PRO A 97 45.45 -8.37 36.22
CA PRO A 97 44.00 -8.25 36.51
C PRO A 97 43.26 -7.01 35.92
N ASN A 98 41.94 -7.19 35.70
CA ASN A 98 40.78 -6.27 35.89
C ASN A 98 40.79 -4.84 35.29
N ARG A 99 39.71 -4.25 34.74
CA ARG A 99 38.29 -4.60 34.49
C ARG A 99 37.66 -3.39 33.79
N SER A 100 36.80 -3.57 32.79
CA SER A 100 35.54 -2.79 32.68
C SER A 100 34.63 -3.39 31.62
N ASP A 101 33.56 -4.01 32.13
CA ASP A 101 32.45 -4.65 31.44
C ASP A 101 31.59 -3.67 30.62
N LYS A 102 31.20 -4.07 29.41
CA LYS A 102 29.87 -3.77 28.85
C LYS A 102 29.32 -5.05 28.19
N PRO A 103 28.18 -5.60 28.65
CA PRO A 103 27.56 -6.75 28.03
C PRO A 103 26.90 -6.36 26.70
N GLN A 104 27.23 -7.08 25.62
CA GLN A 104 26.39 -7.12 24.43
C GLN A 104 25.11 -7.90 24.76
N PRO A 105 23.92 -7.49 24.28
CA PRO A 105 22.71 -8.27 24.45
C PRO A 105 22.81 -9.57 23.61
N PRO A 106 22.22 -10.68 24.09
CA PRO A 106 22.25 -11.94 23.38
C PRO A 106 21.35 -11.86 22.15
N GLU A 107 21.85 -12.30 20.99
CA GLU A 107 21.01 -12.58 19.82
C GLU A 107 19.89 -13.56 20.24
N SER A 108 18.64 -13.13 20.05
CA SER A 108 17.48 -13.85 20.55
C SER A 108 17.10 -15.01 19.60
N SER A 109 17.32 -16.22 20.11
CA SER A 109 16.88 -17.53 19.60
C SER A 109 15.36 -17.69 19.33
N TRP A 110 14.57 -16.62 19.35
CA TRP A 110 13.12 -16.61 19.13
C TRP A 110 12.74 -16.19 17.70
N SER A 111 13.55 -15.38 17.04
CA SER A 111 13.29 -14.95 15.65
C SER A 111 13.45 -16.08 14.64
N ALA A 112 14.34 -17.04 14.88
CA ALA A 112 14.52 -18.22 14.03
C ALA A 112 13.41 -19.28 14.21
N MET A 113 12.74 -19.30 15.37
CA MET A 113 11.70 -20.29 15.68
C MET A 113 10.31 -19.88 15.17
N LEU A 114 10.00 -18.57 15.11
CA LEU A 114 8.76 -18.04 14.50
C LEU A 114 8.75 -18.14 12.96
N ILE A 115 9.92 -18.02 12.32
CA ILE A 115 10.08 -18.27 10.88
C ILE A 115 9.77 -19.75 10.56
N ALA A 116 10.07 -20.68 11.47
CA ALA A 116 9.80 -22.12 11.32
C ALA A 116 8.32 -22.52 11.54
N LEU A 117 7.48 -21.66 12.15
CA LEU A 117 6.10 -22.03 12.53
C LEU A 117 5.03 -21.81 11.44
N PHE A 118 5.17 -20.87 10.49
CA PHE A 118 4.08 -20.60 9.52
C PHE A 118 4.44 -20.69 8.04
N ALA A 119 5.69 -21.01 7.72
CA ALA A 119 5.95 -21.77 6.50
C ALA A 119 5.27 -23.17 6.51
N MET A 120 4.74 -23.63 7.67
CA MET A 120 4.12 -24.93 7.88
C MET A 120 2.60 -25.03 7.64
N ILE A 121 1.85 -23.94 7.44
CA ILE A 121 0.48 -24.07 6.89
C ILE A 121 0.58 -24.03 5.37
N GLN A 122 1.04 -25.15 4.81
CA GLN A 122 0.95 -25.46 3.40
C GLN A 122 -0.53 -25.75 3.07
N PRO A 123 -1.13 -25.15 2.04
CA PRO A 123 -2.42 -25.63 1.59
C PRO A 123 -2.18 -26.98 0.88
N GLU A 124 -2.82 -28.04 1.36
CA GLU A 124 -2.77 -29.36 0.73
C GLU A 124 -3.45 -29.32 -0.64
N TRP A 125 -2.73 -28.89 -1.67
CA TRP A 125 -3.15 -29.07 -3.06
C TRP A 125 -2.31 -30.14 -3.70
N THR A 126 -2.70 -31.40 -3.51
CA THR A 126 -2.55 -32.40 -4.57
C THR A 126 -3.75 -33.33 -4.59
N LYS A 127 -4.56 -33.14 -5.64
CA LYS A 127 -5.63 -34.04 -6.12
C LYS A 127 -6.97 -33.91 -5.41
N GLU A 128 -7.75 -32.92 -5.83
CA GLU A 128 -9.16 -33.18 -6.09
C GLU A 128 -9.62 -32.31 -7.28
N LYS A 129 -10.17 -32.97 -8.29
CA LYS A 129 -10.95 -32.31 -9.34
C LYS A 129 -12.26 -31.93 -8.66
N ILE A 130 -12.34 -30.70 -8.19
CA ILE A 130 -13.54 -30.19 -7.51
C ILE A 130 -14.48 -29.68 -8.60
N ASP A 131 -15.66 -30.30 -8.67
CA ASP A 131 -16.74 -29.90 -9.56
C ASP A 131 -17.21 -28.49 -9.22
N LEU A 132 -17.41 -27.70 -10.26
CA LEU A 132 -17.79 -26.29 -10.20
C LEU A 132 -19.28 -26.17 -9.86
N GLU A 133 -19.59 -25.96 -8.58
CA GLU A 133 -20.89 -25.38 -8.22
C GLU A 133 -20.80 -23.85 -8.35
N GLU A 134 -21.64 -23.31 -9.22
CA GLU A 134 -21.93 -21.88 -9.30
C GLU A 134 -22.68 -21.48 -8.03
N THR A 135 -21.96 -20.98 -7.01
CA THR A 135 -22.60 -20.38 -5.84
C THR A 135 -23.45 -19.19 -6.28
N PRO A 136 -24.78 -19.21 -6.08
CA PRO A 136 -25.64 -18.08 -6.37
C PRO A 136 -25.26 -16.94 -5.42
N LEU A 137 -25.04 -15.77 -6.00
CA LEU A 137 -24.70 -14.55 -5.27
C LEU A 137 -25.96 -14.04 -4.56
N GLU A 138 -26.11 -14.30 -3.26
CA GLU A 138 -26.99 -13.47 -2.44
C GLU A 138 -26.34 -12.09 -2.27
N GLU A 139 -27.12 -11.05 -2.56
CA GLU A 139 -26.73 -9.65 -2.49
C GLU A 139 -26.58 -9.24 -1.02
N ILE A 140 -25.34 -9.34 -0.51
CA ILE A 140 -24.95 -8.49 0.62
C ILE A 140 -25.13 -7.04 0.13
N PRO A 141 -25.82 -6.16 0.87
CA PRO A 141 -25.90 -4.76 0.52
C PRO A 141 -24.50 -4.15 0.62
N ILE A 142 -23.76 -4.20 -0.48
CA ILE A 142 -22.51 -3.47 -0.68
C ILE A 142 -22.95 -2.06 -1.06
N THR A 143 -23.02 -1.17 -0.08
CA THR A 143 -23.11 0.26 -0.33
C THR A 143 -21.75 0.72 -0.85
N SER A 144 -21.53 0.64 -2.17
CA SER A 144 -20.50 1.47 -2.81
C SER A 144 -20.90 2.92 -2.58
N VAL A 145 -20.11 3.66 -1.80
CA VAL A 145 -20.58 4.94 -1.25
C VAL A 145 -20.47 6.04 -2.31
N PRO A 146 -21.56 6.78 -2.59
CA PRO A 146 -21.51 8.04 -3.33
C PRO A 146 -20.71 9.08 -2.53
N SER A 147 -20.14 10.09 -3.19
CA SER A 147 -19.13 11.03 -2.68
C SER A 147 -19.44 11.87 -1.42
N GLN A 148 -20.52 11.61 -0.67
CA GLN A 148 -21.06 12.56 0.32
C GLN A 148 -21.76 11.98 1.56
N LEU A 149 -21.55 10.73 1.97
CA LEU A 149 -22.22 10.21 3.18
C LEU A 149 -21.28 10.10 4.39
N SER A 150 -21.28 11.14 5.24
CA SER A 150 -21.01 10.98 6.67
C SER A 150 -22.32 10.50 7.30
N GLU A 151 -22.40 9.22 7.65
CA GLU A 151 -23.53 8.73 8.45
C GLU A 151 -23.13 8.73 9.93
N VAL A 152 -23.81 9.56 10.71
CA VAL A 152 -23.82 9.44 12.16
C VAL A 152 -24.58 8.15 12.47
N LEU A 153 -23.87 7.13 12.97
CA LEU A 153 -24.53 5.90 13.41
C LEU A 153 -25.61 6.26 14.44
N PRO A 154 -26.82 5.69 14.34
CA PRO A 154 -27.92 6.04 15.24
C PRO A 154 -27.49 5.80 16.69
N GLY A 155 -27.50 6.88 17.46
CA GLY A 155 -27.22 6.90 18.89
C GLY A 155 -28.29 6.13 19.66
N ASN A 156 -28.11 4.82 19.75
CA ASN A 156 -28.56 4.07 20.91
C ASN A 156 -27.37 3.98 21.89
N ASP A 157 -27.62 3.72 23.17
CA ASP A 157 -26.61 3.49 24.23
C ASP A 157 -25.55 2.41 23.90
N SER A 158 -25.66 1.76 22.73
CA SER A 158 -24.75 0.79 22.13
C SER A 158 -23.78 1.39 21.09
N ALA A 159 -23.79 2.71 20.85
CA ALA A 159 -22.92 3.35 19.86
C ALA A 159 -21.44 3.18 20.24
N VAL A 160 -20.68 2.54 19.35
CA VAL A 160 -19.28 2.16 19.56
C VAL A 160 -18.33 3.35 19.38
N PHE A 161 -18.73 4.33 18.58
CA PHE A 161 -18.06 5.60 18.32
C PHE A 161 -19.10 6.66 17.92
N TRP A 162 -18.72 7.93 17.98
CA TRP A 162 -19.61 9.09 17.78
C TRP A 162 -19.99 9.33 16.32
N ARG A 163 -19.04 9.23 15.39
CA ARG A 163 -19.25 9.48 13.96
C ARG A 163 -18.24 8.71 13.12
N TYR A 164 -18.61 8.37 11.89
CA TYR A 164 -17.69 7.87 10.88
C TYR A 164 -17.79 8.72 9.61
N ASP A 165 -16.63 9.14 9.10
CA ASP A 165 -16.49 9.93 7.88
C ASP A 165 -15.66 9.15 6.87
N MET A 166 -16.00 9.28 5.59
CA MET A 166 -15.21 8.69 4.51
C MET A 166 -15.19 9.57 3.28
N ASP A 167 -14.14 9.46 2.47
CA ASP A 167 -14.03 10.08 1.15
C ASP A 167 -13.10 9.27 0.24
N SER A 168 -13.37 9.28 -1.06
CA SER A 168 -12.52 8.63 -2.08
C SER A 168 -12.48 9.45 -3.36
N TYR A 169 -11.28 9.65 -3.91
CA TYR A 169 -11.03 10.57 -5.00
C TYR A 169 -10.06 10.00 -6.02
N ALA A 170 -10.52 9.92 -7.27
CA ALA A 170 -9.78 9.32 -8.36
C ALA A 170 -8.73 10.28 -8.95
N ALA A 171 -7.48 9.84 -8.98
CA ALA A 171 -6.44 10.29 -9.89
C ALA A 171 -6.37 9.45 -11.17
N ASN A 172 -6.55 8.13 -11.08
CA ASN A 172 -6.53 7.23 -12.22
C ASN A 172 -7.78 7.40 -13.09
N ARG A 173 -7.72 6.99 -14.37
CA ARG A 173 -8.87 7.10 -15.29
C ARG A 173 -10.09 6.38 -14.73
N LYS A 174 -9.84 5.28 -14.04
CA LYS A 174 -10.79 4.59 -13.20
C LYS A 174 -10.17 4.55 -11.82
N ASN A 175 -10.95 4.90 -10.80
CA ASN A 175 -10.48 4.84 -9.42
C ASN A 175 -10.10 3.39 -9.10
N GLU A 176 -8.86 3.14 -8.71
CA GLU A 176 -8.39 1.83 -8.26
C GLU A 176 -8.47 1.72 -6.73
N ASP A 177 -8.83 2.78 -6.00
CA ASP A 177 -9.16 2.69 -4.58
C ASP A 177 -10.61 2.32 -4.30
N ARG A 178 -10.87 1.73 -3.14
CA ARG A 178 -12.20 1.52 -2.57
C ARG A 178 -12.20 1.79 -1.07
N SER A 179 -13.30 2.32 -0.57
CA SER A 179 -13.63 2.23 0.85
C SER A 179 -14.96 1.51 1.05
N GLN A 180 -15.15 0.95 2.24
CA GLN A 180 -16.34 0.21 2.65
C GLN A 180 -16.56 0.39 4.15
N TYR A 181 -17.82 0.45 4.55
CA TYR A 181 -18.22 0.20 5.92
C TYR A 181 -19.37 -0.81 5.99
N VAL A 182 -19.49 -1.51 7.10
CA VAL A 182 -20.58 -2.45 7.40
C VAL A 182 -20.95 -2.31 8.87
N VAL A 183 -22.25 -2.19 9.14
CA VAL A 183 -22.84 -2.33 10.47
C VAL A 183 -23.54 -3.68 10.52
N ASP A 184 -23.19 -4.51 11.49
CA ASP A 184 -23.69 -5.88 11.59
C ASP A 184 -23.91 -6.27 13.06
N SER A 185 -24.54 -7.41 13.28
CA SER A 185 -24.75 -8.03 14.58
C SER A 185 -24.50 -9.52 14.45
N ILE A 186 -23.50 -10.05 15.17
CA ILE A 186 -23.06 -11.44 15.01
C ILE A 186 -23.28 -12.22 16.31
N MET A 187 -23.98 -13.35 16.20
CA MET A 187 -24.01 -14.37 17.26
C MET A 187 -22.73 -15.20 17.18
N ARG A 188 -21.82 -15.00 18.12
CA ARG A 188 -20.58 -15.77 18.20
C ARG A 188 -20.76 -17.06 19.02
N PRO A 189 -20.01 -18.13 18.71
CA PRO A 189 -20.01 -19.33 19.55
C PRO A 189 -19.70 -19.00 21.01
N GLY A 190 -20.38 -19.66 21.94
CA GLY A 190 -20.21 -19.42 23.37
C GLY A 190 -20.77 -18.09 23.91
N ARG A 191 -21.35 -17.22 23.06
CA ARG A 191 -22.05 -16.00 23.50
C ARG A 191 -23.55 -16.24 23.65
N SER A 192 -24.15 -15.59 24.64
CA SER A 192 -25.60 -15.65 24.92
C SER A 192 -26.41 -14.60 24.16
N SER A 193 -25.73 -13.60 23.58
CA SER A 193 -26.35 -12.50 22.85
C SER A 193 -25.49 -12.14 21.63
N GLU A 194 -26.13 -11.56 20.63
CA GLU A 194 -25.40 -11.01 19.49
C GLU A 194 -24.46 -9.88 19.93
N SER A 195 -23.32 -9.81 19.25
CA SER A 195 -22.34 -8.75 19.43
C SER A 195 -22.49 -7.76 18.28
N PRO A 196 -22.76 -6.47 18.56
CA PRO A 196 -22.70 -5.43 17.55
C PRO A 196 -21.31 -5.36 16.93
N VAL A 197 -21.27 -5.19 15.62
CA VAL A 197 -20.05 -5.12 14.82
C VAL A 197 -20.09 -3.86 13.97
N PHE A 198 -18.99 -3.13 13.98
CA PHE A 198 -18.68 -2.16 12.94
C PHE A 198 -17.42 -2.59 12.22
N PHE A 199 -17.46 -2.62 10.90
CA PHE A 199 -16.31 -2.86 10.05
C PHE A 199 -16.15 -1.67 9.11
N CYS A 200 -14.93 -1.24 8.87
CA CYS A 200 -14.60 -0.44 7.70
C CYS A 200 -13.27 -0.88 7.10
N GLY A 201 -13.06 -0.60 5.82
CA GLY A 201 -11.84 -0.91 5.11
C GLY A 201 -11.52 0.13 4.07
N CYS A 202 -10.25 0.50 3.99
CA CYS A 202 -9.64 1.28 2.92
C CYS A 202 -8.76 0.33 2.10
N TYR A 203 -8.99 0.29 0.80
CA TYR A 203 -8.34 -0.63 -0.12
C TYR A 203 -7.75 0.18 -1.28
N ASP A 204 -6.49 -0.10 -1.58
CA ASP A 204 -5.74 0.58 -2.64
C ASP A 204 -5.39 -0.47 -3.70
N GLY A 205 -6.04 -0.36 -4.85
CA GLY A 205 -5.91 -1.30 -5.95
C GLY A 205 -4.84 -0.85 -6.94
N HIS A 206 -4.20 -1.83 -7.58
CA HIS A 206 -3.22 -1.55 -8.62
C HIS A 206 -3.30 -2.52 -9.78
N GLY A 207 -2.99 -2.01 -10.97
CA GLY A 207 -2.96 -2.77 -12.22
C GLY A 207 -4.35 -3.07 -12.78
N GLY A 208 -5.40 -2.50 -12.19
CA GLY A 208 -6.80 -2.69 -12.54
C GLY A 208 -7.71 -2.89 -11.31
N GLU A 209 -8.99 -2.55 -11.48
CA GLU A 209 -10.00 -2.57 -10.39
C GLU A 209 -10.44 -3.97 -9.92
N GLU A 210 -10.13 -5.04 -10.65
CA GLU A 210 -10.74 -6.35 -10.37
C GLU A 210 -10.37 -6.90 -8.98
N ALA A 211 -9.13 -6.70 -8.53
CA ALA A 211 -8.69 -7.16 -7.22
C ALA A 211 -9.35 -6.36 -6.10
N VAL A 212 -9.35 -5.02 -6.20
CA VAL A 212 -9.94 -4.15 -5.18
C VAL A 212 -11.46 -4.35 -5.05
N ASP A 213 -12.17 -4.52 -6.18
CA ASP A 213 -13.60 -4.82 -6.20
C ASP A 213 -13.89 -6.16 -5.52
N PHE A 214 -13.01 -7.15 -5.74
CA PHE A 214 -13.15 -8.45 -5.11
C PHE A 214 -12.90 -8.39 -3.60
N VAL A 215 -11.86 -7.67 -3.16
CA VAL A 215 -11.56 -7.45 -1.74
C VAL A 215 -12.72 -6.77 -1.04
N GLN A 216 -13.22 -5.65 -1.59
CA GLN A 216 -14.38 -4.93 -1.06
C GLN A 216 -15.61 -5.86 -0.92
N LYS A 217 -15.81 -6.76 -1.88
CA LYS A 217 -16.94 -7.70 -1.86
C LYS A 217 -16.78 -8.85 -0.88
N LYS A 218 -15.59 -9.40 -0.71
CA LYS A 218 -15.37 -10.71 -0.07
C LYS A 218 -14.70 -10.66 1.30
N LEU A 219 -13.87 -9.66 1.57
CA LEU A 219 -13.04 -9.66 2.77
C LEU A 219 -13.88 -9.71 4.05
N TYR A 220 -14.83 -8.79 4.20
CA TYR A 220 -15.71 -8.81 5.37
C TYR A 220 -16.55 -10.08 5.45
N ALA A 221 -17.09 -10.55 4.32
CA ALA A 221 -17.93 -11.76 4.28
C ALA A 221 -17.17 -12.99 4.81
N ASN A 222 -15.92 -13.19 4.38
CA ASN A 222 -15.09 -14.30 4.85
C ASN A 222 -14.74 -14.17 6.33
N ILE A 223 -14.36 -12.96 6.79
CA ILE A 223 -14.10 -12.70 8.21
C ILE A 223 -15.36 -12.98 9.05
N ARG A 224 -16.53 -12.51 8.60
CA ARG A 224 -17.82 -12.69 9.26
C ARG A 224 -18.18 -14.17 9.43
N SER A 225 -18.00 -14.99 8.39
CA SER A 225 -18.22 -16.43 8.49
C SER A 225 -17.38 -17.06 9.59
N HIS A 226 -16.08 -16.73 9.66
CA HIS A 226 -15.23 -17.26 10.73
C HIS A 226 -15.59 -16.74 12.13
N LEU A 227 -16.11 -15.53 12.26
CA LEU A 227 -16.56 -14.97 13.54
C LEU A 227 -17.82 -15.68 14.06
N ALA A 228 -18.71 -16.10 13.16
CA ALA A 228 -19.98 -16.75 13.49
C ALA A 228 -19.84 -18.26 13.72
N GLU A 229 -18.94 -18.92 12.98
CA GLU A 229 -18.84 -20.39 12.98
C GLU A 229 -17.83 -20.93 13.98
N ASN A 230 -16.77 -20.18 14.30
CA ASN A 230 -15.65 -20.67 15.10
C ASN A 230 -15.53 -19.95 16.44
N ASP A 231 -15.26 -20.70 17.51
CA ASP A 231 -14.96 -20.17 18.86
C ASP A 231 -13.47 -19.78 18.99
N GLU A 232 -12.90 -19.22 17.93
CA GLU A 232 -11.50 -18.80 17.88
C GLU A 232 -11.38 -17.30 18.24
N PRO A 233 -10.17 -16.83 18.63
CA PRO A 233 -9.92 -15.41 18.82
C PRO A 233 -10.27 -14.61 17.55
N VAL A 234 -10.83 -13.40 17.71
CA VAL A 234 -11.19 -12.52 16.58
C VAL A 234 -10.03 -12.29 15.60
N ALA A 235 -8.80 -12.15 16.12
CA ALA A 235 -7.60 -12.03 15.30
C ALA A 235 -7.38 -13.24 14.37
N HIS A 236 -7.71 -14.45 14.83
CA HIS A 236 -7.65 -15.65 13.99
C HIS A 236 -8.69 -15.58 12.87
N SER A 237 -9.94 -15.22 13.17
CA SER A 237 -10.99 -15.04 12.16
C SER A 237 -10.60 -13.99 11.10
N ILE A 238 -9.90 -12.92 11.48
CA ILE A 238 -9.36 -11.93 10.55
C ILE A 238 -8.29 -12.55 9.64
N ILE A 239 -7.28 -13.21 10.21
CA ILE A 239 -6.19 -13.84 9.41
C ILE A 239 -6.76 -14.86 8.43
N THR A 240 -7.68 -15.72 8.89
CA THR A 240 -8.30 -16.74 8.03
C THR A 240 -9.20 -16.10 6.97
N GLY A 241 -9.93 -15.03 7.30
CA GLY A 241 -10.70 -14.28 6.31
C GLY A 241 -9.84 -13.71 5.18
N PHE A 242 -8.68 -13.10 5.50
CA PHE A 242 -7.70 -12.64 4.51
C PHE A 242 -7.16 -13.79 3.65
N LYS A 243 -6.83 -14.92 4.29
CA LYS A 243 -6.35 -16.13 3.60
C LYS A 243 -7.39 -16.64 2.60
N ASP A 244 -8.65 -16.77 3.01
CA ASP A 244 -9.73 -17.27 2.16
C ASP A 244 -10.03 -16.31 1.01
N THR A 245 -9.97 -14.99 1.26
CA THR A 245 -10.13 -13.98 0.19
C THR A 245 -9.01 -14.10 -0.86
N GLU A 246 -7.76 -14.27 -0.42
CA GLU A 246 -6.62 -14.47 -1.31
C GLU A 246 -6.72 -15.78 -2.11
N GLU A 247 -7.07 -16.90 -1.46
CA GLU A 247 -7.20 -18.20 -2.13
C GLU A 247 -8.33 -18.20 -3.15
N GLU A 248 -9.48 -17.60 -2.82
CA GLU A 248 -10.60 -17.47 -3.76
C GLU A 248 -10.21 -16.60 -4.98
N PHE A 249 -9.51 -15.48 -4.75
CA PHE A 249 -9.05 -14.62 -5.84
C PHE A 249 -8.02 -15.32 -6.73
N ASN A 250 -7.02 -15.98 -6.14
CA ASN A 250 -6.01 -16.74 -6.89
C ASN A 250 -6.62 -17.86 -7.71
N ARG A 251 -7.64 -18.54 -7.20
CA ARG A 251 -8.37 -19.56 -7.97
C ARG A 251 -9.05 -18.92 -9.18
N ARG A 252 -9.72 -17.79 -8.99
CA ARG A 252 -10.40 -17.05 -10.07
C ARG A 252 -9.42 -16.57 -11.13
N SER A 253 -8.29 -16.00 -10.74
CA SER A 253 -7.26 -15.50 -11.67
C SER A 253 -6.62 -16.63 -12.47
N GLN A 254 -6.32 -17.77 -11.84
CA GLN A 254 -5.82 -18.98 -12.51
C GLN A 254 -6.82 -19.55 -13.52
N ILE A 255 -8.12 -19.62 -13.18
CA ILE A 255 -9.16 -20.06 -14.12
C ILE A 255 -9.19 -19.17 -15.37
N LYS A 256 -9.09 -17.84 -15.19
CA LYS A 256 -9.03 -16.89 -16.31
C LYS A 256 -7.74 -17.05 -17.13
N PHE A 257 -6.63 -17.35 -16.45
CA PHE A 257 -5.34 -17.61 -17.08
C PHE A 257 -5.38 -18.81 -18.02
N GLU A 258 -5.95 -19.94 -17.57
CA GLU A 258 -6.12 -21.13 -18.40
C GLU A 258 -7.08 -20.90 -19.59
N ARG A 259 -7.99 -19.92 -19.46
CA ARG A 259 -8.87 -19.46 -20.56
C ARG A 259 -8.20 -18.46 -21.51
N GLY A 260 -6.91 -18.16 -21.32
CA GLY A 260 -6.15 -17.28 -22.21
C GLY A 260 -6.04 -15.82 -21.74
N SER A 261 -6.59 -15.46 -20.58
CA SER A 261 -6.53 -14.08 -20.04
C SER A 261 -5.58 -13.96 -18.85
N TRP A 262 -4.49 -13.22 -19.01
CA TRP A 262 -3.47 -13.05 -17.96
C TRP A 262 -3.71 -11.84 -17.05
N SER A 263 -4.54 -10.87 -17.46
CA SER A 263 -4.64 -9.56 -16.77
C SER A 263 -5.09 -9.68 -15.31
N SER A 264 -5.99 -10.62 -15.01
CA SER A 264 -6.44 -10.86 -13.62
C SER A 264 -5.34 -11.42 -12.72
N CYS A 265 -4.23 -11.92 -13.29
CA CYS A 265 -3.07 -12.36 -12.50
C CYS A 265 -2.13 -11.22 -12.12
N SER A 266 -2.26 -10.04 -12.75
CA SER A 266 -1.38 -8.87 -12.55
C SER A 266 -2.07 -7.69 -11.87
N VAL A 267 -3.28 -7.90 -11.36
CA VAL A 267 -4.01 -6.94 -10.51
C VAL A 267 -3.82 -7.33 -9.05
N GLY A 268 -3.73 -6.35 -8.17
CA GLY A 268 -3.67 -6.58 -6.73
C GLY A 268 -4.37 -5.47 -5.97
N ALA A 269 -4.51 -5.67 -4.66
CA ALA A 269 -5.03 -4.66 -3.76
C ALA A 269 -4.36 -4.75 -2.38
N CYS A 270 -3.85 -3.61 -1.92
CA CYS A 270 -3.54 -3.36 -0.53
C CYS A 270 -4.83 -3.18 0.27
N ALA A 271 -4.79 -3.47 1.57
CA ALA A 271 -5.95 -3.37 2.44
C ALA A 271 -5.54 -2.98 3.85
N VAL A 272 -6.20 -1.95 4.39
CA VAL A 272 -6.24 -1.67 5.82
C VAL A 272 -7.70 -1.68 6.28
N MET A 273 -8.00 -2.41 7.35
CA MET A 273 -9.36 -2.52 7.89
C MET A 273 -9.38 -2.23 9.38
N ALA A 274 -10.52 -1.74 9.86
CA ALA A 274 -10.86 -1.62 11.27
C ALA A 274 -12.12 -2.44 11.55
N LEU A 275 -12.07 -3.29 12.57
CA LEU A 275 -13.20 -4.05 13.08
C LEU A 275 -13.37 -3.73 14.55
N VAL A 276 -14.55 -3.21 14.89
CA VAL A 276 -14.95 -3.00 16.28
C VAL A 276 -16.02 -3.99 16.67
N ILE A 277 -15.71 -4.80 17.68
CA ILE A 277 -16.57 -5.87 18.20
C ILE A 277 -16.29 -6.05 19.69
N GLU A 278 -17.32 -6.25 20.51
CA GLU A 278 -17.18 -6.48 21.96
C GLU A 278 -16.31 -5.40 22.66
N LYS A 279 -16.44 -4.12 22.26
CA LYS A 279 -15.64 -2.95 22.74
C LYS A 279 -14.13 -3.02 22.47
N LYS A 280 -13.69 -3.91 21.61
CA LYS A 280 -12.30 -3.99 21.15
C LYS A 280 -12.21 -3.53 19.70
N LEU A 281 -11.16 -2.77 19.41
CA LEU A 281 -10.80 -2.39 18.05
C LEU A 281 -9.65 -3.29 17.57
N TYR A 282 -9.86 -3.90 16.42
CA TYR A 282 -8.86 -4.64 15.66
C TYR A 282 -8.58 -3.86 14.39
N VAL A 283 -7.30 -3.63 14.11
CA VAL A 283 -6.85 -3.02 12.85
C VAL A 283 -5.92 -3.98 12.16
N ALA A 284 -6.24 -4.38 10.94
CA ALA A 284 -5.42 -5.30 10.16
C ALA A 284 -4.91 -4.60 8.89
N SER A 285 -3.62 -4.70 8.61
CA SER A 285 -2.98 -4.10 7.44
C SER A 285 -2.24 -5.15 6.61
N CYS A 286 -2.48 -5.13 5.29
CA CYS A 286 -1.83 -5.95 4.28
C CYS A 286 -1.53 -5.07 3.07
N GLY A 287 -0.29 -4.57 2.98
CA GLY A 287 0.10 -3.54 2.02
C GLY A 287 0.58 -2.26 2.67
N ASP A 288 0.62 -1.18 1.90
CA ASP A 288 1.10 0.15 2.28
C ASP A 288 -0.01 1.18 2.53
N CYS A 289 -1.28 0.75 2.56
CA CYS A 289 -2.29 1.52 3.29
C CYS A 289 -1.97 1.54 4.79
N ARG A 290 -2.28 2.65 5.45
CA ARG A 290 -1.88 2.90 6.85
C ARG A 290 -3.06 3.30 7.73
N ALA A 291 -2.94 2.97 9.01
CA ALA A 291 -3.81 3.48 10.07
C ALA A 291 -3.00 4.17 11.17
N ILE A 292 -3.54 5.30 11.63
CA ILE A 292 -3.01 6.07 12.76
C ILE A 292 -4.12 6.32 13.79
N MET A 293 -3.73 6.37 15.06
CA MET A 293 -4.61 6.63 16.19
C MET A 293 -4.21 7.93 16.88
N ALA A 294 -5.20 8.75 17.22
CA ALA A 294 -4.97 10.01 17.89
C ALA A 294 -5.55 10.01 19.30
N TYR A 295 -4.86 10.65 20.23
CA TYR A 295 -5.31 10.83 21.61
C TYR A 295 -5.28 12.29 22.00
N ARG A 296 -6.20 12.66 22.89
CA ARG A 296 -6.11 13.93 23.60
C ARG A 296 -5.21 13.78 24.81
N GLU A 297 -4.17 14.58 24.86
CA GLU A 297 -3.34 14.73 26.05
C GLU A 297 -4.01 15.65 27.09
N ALA A 298 -3.52 15.59 28.34
CA ALA A 298 -4.08 16.36 29.44
C ALA A 298 -3.98 17.88 29.26
N ASP A 299 -2.99 18.36 28.50
CA ASP A 299 -2.82 19.77 28.12
C ASP A 299 -3.75 20.20 26.98
N GLY A 300 -4.53 19.27 26.44
CA GLY A 300 -5.44 19.47 25.32
C GLY A 300 -4.75 19.40 23.96
N SER A 301 -3.46 19.08 23.87
CA SER A 301 -2.79 18.77 22.60
C SER A 301 -3.21 17.39 22.08
N LEU A 302 -2.96 17.16 20.79
CA LEU A 302 -3.19 15.87 20.15
C LEU A 302 -1.85 15.15 19.96
N SER A 303 -1.78 13.90 20.40
CA SER A 303 -0.69 12.99 20.08
C SER A 303 -1.11 11.99 19.01
N VAL A 304 -0.12 11.44 18.29
CA VAL A 304 -0.32 10.47 17.23
C VAL A 304 0.48 9.20 17.50
N GLU A 305 -0.16 8.07 17.25
CA GLU A 305 0.46 6.75 17.25
C GLU A 305 0.16 6.06 15.93
N GLN A 306 1.20 5.70 15.18
CA GLN A 306 1.04 4.83 14.02
C GLN A 306 0.84 3.40 14.48
N ILE A 307 -0.35 2.84 14.21
CA ILE A 307 -0.77 1.53 14.73
C ILE A 307 -0.58 0.40 13.72
N THR A 308 -0.28 0.72 12.46
CA THR A 308 0.09 -0.26 11.42
C THR A 308 1.47 0.04 10.86
N PHE A 309 2.19 -0.98 10.40
CA PHE A 309 3.43 -0.80 9.65
C PHE A 309 3.16 -0.99 8.17
N ASP A 310 3.71 -0.10 7.35
CA ASP A 310 3.56 -0.18 5.90
C ASP A 310 4.35 -1.38 5.39
N HIS A 311 3.72 -2.17 4.54
CA HIS A 311 4.34 -3.32 3.92
C HIS A 311 4.93 -2.99 2.55
N SER A 312 5.81 -1.99 2.48
CA SER A 312 6.44 -1.54 1.22
C SER A 312 7.90 -2.00 1.10
N ALA A 313 8.39 -2.20 -0.12
CA ALA A 313 9.79 -2.50 -0.39
C ALA A 313 10.70 -1.31 -0.06
N ASN A 314 10.13 -0.11 0.08
CA ASN A 314 10.82 1.06 0.59
C ASN A 314 11.12 0.96 2.10
N GLU A 315 10.42 0.09 2.84
CA GLU A 315 10.60 -0.08 4.28
C GLU A 315 11.74 -1.04 4.60
N GLU A 316 12.73 -0.59 5.37
CA GLU A 316 13.89 -1.39 5.75
C GLU A 316 13.50 -2.69 6.48
N ARG A 317 12.41 -2.67 7.25
CA ARG A 317 11.87 -3.85 7.94
C ARG A 317 11.47 -4.93 6.93
N GLU A 318 10.74 -4.56 5.88
CA GLU A 318 10.31 -5.52 4.86
C GLU A 318 11.46 -5.91 3.93
N GLN A 319 12.39 -4.99 3.62
CA GLN A 319 13.60 -5.38 2.88
C GLN A 319 14.42 -6.44 3.63
N ARG A 320 14.58 -6.28 4.95
CA ARG A 320 15.26 -7.28 5.79
C ARG A 320 14.48 -8.59 5.81
N ARG A 321 13.15 -8.53 6.00
CA ARG A 321 12.28 -9.72 5.97
C ARG A 321 12.44 -10.47 4.66
N LEU A 322 12.37 -9.79 3.52
CA LEU A 322 12.51 -10.38 2.19
C LEU A 322 13.91 -10.98 1.97
N ARG A 323 14.99 -10.30 2.35
CA ARG A 323 16.36 -10.85 2.23
C ARG A 323 16.59 -12.08 3.10
N VAL A 324 15.97 -12.15 4.29
CA VAL A 324 16.02 -13.34 5.17
C VAL A 324 15.18 -14.48 4.60
N LEU A 325 14.01 -14.16 4.03
CA LEU A 325 13.16 -15.15 3.38
C LEU A 325 13.75 -15.63 2.06
N TYR A 326 14.54 -14.85 1.33
CA TYR A 326 15.07 -15.18 0.01
C TYR A 326 16.60 -14.97 -0.06
N PRO A 327 17.39 -15.68 0.76
CA PRO A 327 18.84 -15.52 0.78
C PRO A 327 19.51 -15.90 -0.55
N GLU A 328 18.85 -16.72 -1.37
CA GLU A 328 19.31 -17.14 -2.68
C GLU A 328 18.97 -16.18 -3.83
N ASP A 329 18.09 -15.20 -3.61
CA ASP A 329 17.49 -14.37 -4.65
C ASP A 329 17.97 -12.92 -4.48
N TYR A 330 19.15 -12.61 -5.04
CA TYR A 330 19.80 -11.30 -4.87
C TYR A 330 18.98 -10.12 -5.43
N ASP A 331 18.09 -10.39 -6.38
CA ASP A 331 17.16 -9.42 -6.96
C ASP A 331 15.77 -9.44 -6.27
N ILE A 332 15.65 -10.03 -5.06
CA ILE A 332 14.37 -10.00 -4.31
C ILE A 332 13.91 -8.57 -4.03
N VAL A 333 14.85 -7.67 -3.72
CA VAL A 333 14.61 -6.23 -3.53
C VAL A 333 15.51 -5.49 -4.51
N CYS A 334 14.89 -4.86 -5.51
CA CYS A 334 15.57 -4.10 -6.55
C CYS A 334 15.37 -2.61 -6.32
N GLU A 335 16.46 -1.84 -6.36
CA GLU A 335 16.38 -0.38 -6.43
C GLU A 335 16.15 0.04 -7.90
N ILE A 336 15.12 0.85 -8.14
CA ILE A 336 14.78 1.40 -9.45
C ILE A 336 14.63 2.92 -9.31
N GLY A 337 15.45 3.68 -10.04
CA GLY A 337 15.47 5.14 -9.94
C GLY A 337 16.25 5.63 -8.72
N LEU A 338 15.84 6.76 -8.15
CA LEU A 338 16.46 7.35 -6.96
C LEU A 338 15.64 6.97 -5.73
N LYS A 339 16.10 5.97 -4.96
CA LYS A 339 15.53 5.54 -3.66
C LYS A 339 14.15 4.87 -3.68
N ASN A 340 13.67 4.38 -4.82
CA ASN A 340 12.49 3.51 -4.85
C ASN A 340 12.90 2.06 -4.98
N PHE A 341 12.32 1.21 -4.13
CA PHE A 341 12.59 -0.21 -4.06
C PHE A 341 11.36 -1.00 -4.47
N TYR A 342 11.59 -2.12 -5.14
CA TYR A 342 10.54 -2.98 -5.68
C TYR A 342 10.88 -4.45 -5.46
N VAL A 343 9.88 -5.26 -5.12
CA VAL A 343 9.98 -6.72 -5.06
C VAL A 343 10.18 -7.26 -6.47
N LYS A 344 11.30 -7.95 -6.72
CA LYS A 344 11.68 -8.47 -8.05
C LYS A 344 11.67 -7.41 -9.16
N GLY A 345 11.81 -6.13 -8.80
CA GLY A 345 11.72 -5.01 -9.73
C GLY A 345 10.32 -4.72 -10.28
N ARG A 346 9.25 -5.17 -9.58
CA ARG A 346 7.85 -5.08 -10.06
C ARG A 346 6.91 -4.29 -9.18
N LEU A 347 6.80 -4.65 -7.90
CA LEU A 347 5.82 -4.11 -6.98
C LEU A 347 6.49 -3.41 -5.81
N GLN A 348 5.99 -2.24 -5.40
CA GLN A 348 6.39 -1.62 -4.14
C GLN A 348 5.73 -2.31 -2.96
N PRO A 349 4.43 -2.65 -2.97
CA PRO A 349 3.84 -3.46 -1.93
C PRO A 349 4.51 -4.83 -1.84
N THR A 350 4.97 -5.19 -0.65
CA THR A 350 5.51 -6.52 -0.30
C THR A 350 4.43 -7.46 0.20
N ARG A 351 3.23 -6.92 0.42
CA ARG A 351 2.02 -7.64 0.75
C ARG A 351 0.83 -7.04 0.01
N SER A 352 -0.08 -7.88 -0.46
CA SER A 352 -1.32 -7.50 -1.14
C SER A 352 -2.20 -8.74 -1.29
N ILE A 353 -3.49 -8.55 -1.53
CA ILE A 353 -4.37 -9.59 -2.10
C ILE A 353 -4.26 -9.53 -3.62
N GLY A 354 -4.27 -10.68 -4.30
CA GLY A 354 -4.09 -10.75 -5.75
C GLY A 354 -2.62 -10.87 -6.15
N ASP A 355 -2.19 -10.16 -7.19
CA ASP A 355 -0.82 -10.24 -7.73
C ASP A 355 -0.35 -11.68 -7.94
N THR A 356 -1.26 -12.53 -8.43
CA THR A 356 -1.05 -13.99 -8.54
C THR A 356 0.26 -14.32 -9.27
N TYR A 357 0.69 -13.49 -10.22
CA TYR A 357 1.97 -13.65 -10.94
C TYR A 357 3.22 -13.63 -10.06
N MET A 358 3.15 -13.05 -8.87
CA MET A 358 4.23 -12.99 -7.88
C MET A 358 4.14 -14.13 -6.85
N LYS A 359 3.05 -14.90 -6.87
CA LYS A 359 2.72 -15.89 -5.83
C LYS A 359 2.65 -17.32 -6.38
N VAL A 360 2.12 -17.48 -7.59
CA VAL A 360 1.84 -18.78 -8.21
C VAL A 360 2.71 -18.98 -9.44
N LYS A 361 3.49 -20.06 -9.46
CA LYS A 361 4.41 -20.38 -10.56
C LYS A 361 3.67 -20.69 -11.88
N ASP A 362 2.49 -21.30 -11.79
CA ASP A 362 1.78 -21.83 -12.96
C ASP A 362 1.21 -20.74 -13.88
N VAL A 363 1.07 -19.51 -13.38
CA VAL A 363 0.69 -18.34 -14.19
C VAL A 363 1.90 -17.61 -14.79
N ASN A 364 3.12 -18.00 -14.43
CA ASN A 364 4.37 -17.39 -14.92
C ASN A 364 4.81 -17.95 -16.29
N ARG A 365 3.86 -18.08 -17.22
CA ARG A 365 4.03 -18.68 -18.57
C ARG A 365 3.11 -18.00 -19.58
N SER A 366 3.08 -18.46 -20.83
CA SER A 366 2.06 -17.99 -21.79
C SER A 366 0.65 -18.34 -21.26
N PRO A 367 -0.36 -17.44 -21.31
CA PRO A 367 -0.44 -16.19 -22.09
C PRO A 367 0.21 -14.94 -21.48
N MET A 368 0.81 -14.99 -20.29
CA MET A 368 1.49 -13.83 -19.70
C MET A 368 2.61 -13.31 -20.61
N PRO A 369 2.67 -12.00 -20.90
CA PRO A 369 3.77 -11.40 -21.65
C PRO A 369 5.13 -11.72 -21.02
N HIS A 370 6.14 -12.02 -21.84
CA HIS A 370 7.50 -12.29 -21.36
C HIS A 370 8.04 -11.18 -20.44
N GLY A 371 7.66 -9.93 -20.72
CA GLY A 371 8.06 -8.77 -19.94
C GLY A 371 7.46 -8.69 -18.53
N LEU A 372 6.42 -9.47 -18.19
CA LEU A 372 5.82 -9.53 -16.85
C LEU A 372 6.20 -10.80 -16.07
N ARG A 373 6.79 -11.78 -16.74
CA ARG A 373 7.21 -13.03 -16.11
C ARG A 373 8.35 -12.79 -15.12
N ILE A 374 8.26 -13.40 -13.94
CA ILE A 374 9.27 -13.30 -12.89
C ILE A 374 10.33 -14.37 -13.08
N ARG A 375 11.59 -13.99 -12.98
CA ARG A 375 12.70 -14.96 -12.92
C ARG A 375 12.90 -15.38 -11.48
N GLY A 376 12.93 -16.69 -11.23
CA GLY A 376 13.23 -17.24 -9.92
C GLY A 376 12.57 -18.59 -9.69
N SER A 377 12.79 -19.17 -8.52
CA SER A 377 12.42 -20.55 -8.24
C SER A 377 10.94 -20.74 -7.91
N PHE A 378 10.26 -19.69 -7.43
CA PHE A 378 8.90 -19.76 -6.87
C PHE A 378 8.76 -20.85 -5.78
N ARG A 379 9.82 -21.14 -5.02
CA ARG A 379 9.74 -22.05 -3.86
C ARG A 379 8.72 -21.59 -2.82
N ARG A 380 8.41 -20.28 -2.81
CA ARG A 380 7.45 -19.60 -1.94
C ARG A 380 7.01 -18.28 -2.61
N PRO A 381 5.79 -17.78 -2.31
CA PRO A 381 5.28 -16.52 -2.86
C PRO A 381 6.15 -15.30 -2.54
N TYR A 382 6.60 -14.53 -3.54
CA TYR A 382 7.53 -13.40 -3.33
C TYR A 382 6.94 -12.26 -2.49
N ILE A 383 5.61 -12.17 -2.45
CA ILE A 383 4.83 -11.26 -1.60
C ILE A 383 3.78 -12.08 -0.83
N SER A 384 3.24 -11.53 0.25
CA SER A 384 2.27 -12.21 1.12
C SER A 384 0.89 -11.55 1.08
N ALA A 385 -0.17 -12.28 1.40
CA ALA A 385 -1.49 -11.70 1.69
C ALA A 385 -1.82 -11.71 3.20
N VAL A 386 -0.86 -12.10 4.05
CA VAL A 386 -1.06 -12.21 5.49
C VAL A 386 -1.00 -10.82 6.13
N PRO A 387 -2.05 -10.38 6.84
CA PRO A 387 -2.06 -9.08 7.48
C PRO A 387 -1.25 -9.07 8.79
N ASP A 388 -0.69 -7.91 9.13
CA ASP A 388 -0.30 -7.62 10.52
C ASP A 388 -1.55 -7.10 11.26
N ILE A 389 -1.76 -7.50 12.52
CA ILE A 389 -2.93 -7.12 13.33
C ILE A 389 -2.50 -6.33 14.56
N PHE A 390 -3.11 -5.17 14.74
CA PHE A 390 -3.10 -4.37 15.94
C PHE A 390 -4.44 -4.55 16.69
N GLN A 391 -4.40 -4.74 18.01
CA GLN A 391 -5.58 -4.92 18.83
C GLN A 391 -5.52 -4.01 20.06
N VAL A 392 -6.65 -3.38 20.39
CA VAL A 392 -6.76 -2.55 21.59
C VAL A 392 -8.16 -2.64 22.23
N ASP A 393 -8.21 -2.54 23.56
CA ASP A 393 -9.47 -2.32 24.28
C ASP A 393 -9.80 -0.83 24.29
N LEU A 394 -10.98 -0.47 23.78
CA LEU A 394 -11.39 0.93 23.66
C LEU A 394 -11.69 1.56 25.03
N ASN A 395 -12.03 0.77 26.05
CA ASN A 395 -12.25 1.29 27.40
C ASN A 395 -10.94 1.73 28.07
N ASP A 396 -9.84 1.06 27.73
CA ASP A 396 -8.53 1.33 28.33
C ASP A 396 -7.84 2.50 27.64
N ARG A 397 -7.80 2.49 26.30
CA ARG A 397 -6.99 3.45 25.53
C ARG A 397 -7.74 4.72 25.13
N LYS A 398 -9.08 4.67 25.02
CA LYS A 398 -9.96 5.82 24.76
C LYS A 398 -9.40 6.81 23.71
N PRO A 399 -9.13 6.34 22.48
CA PRO A 399 -8.66 7.22 21.41
C PRO A 399 -9.71 8.31 21.13
N GLU A 400 -9.25 9.45 20.61
CA GLU A 400 -10.15 10.52 20.18
C GLU A 400 -10.73 10.21 18.79
N PHE A 401 -9.87 9.74 17.89
CA PHE A 401 -10.23 9.26 16.56
C PHE A 401 -9.15 8.34 16.00
N VAL A 402 -9.51 7.59 14.96
CA VAL A 402 -8.63 6.75 14.16
C VAL A 402 -8.79 7.14 12.70
N VAL A 403 -7.68 7.23 11.96
CA VAL A 403 -7.64 7.52 10.52
C VAL A 403 -7.05 6.32 9.79
N LEU A 404 -7.74 5.83 8.77
CA LEU A 404 -7.24 4.86 7.78
C LEU A 404 -7.15 5.58 6.43
N GLY A 405 -6.20 5.19 5.60
CA GLY A 405 -6.11 5.75 4.25
C GLY A 405 -5.10 5.04 3.35
N SER A 406 -5.24 5.25 2.05
CA SER A 406 -4.30 4.82 1.01
C SER A 406 -3.01 5.66 1.03
N ASP A 407 -2.02 5.23 0.24
CA ASP A 407 -0.77 5.97 0.13
C ASP A 407 -0.95 7.36 -0.52
N GLY A 408 -2.05 7.60 -1.25
CA GLY A 408 -2.43 8.93 -1.73
C GLY A 408 -2.65 9.96 -0.62
N LEU A 409 -2.97 9.54 0.60
CA LEU A 409 -2.96 10.41 1.78
C LEU A 409 -1.57 10.47 2.43
N PHE A 410 -1.02 9.29 2.78
CA PHE A 410 0.18 9.18 3.62
C PHE A 410 1.49 9.47 2.88
N GLY A 411 1.46 9.49 1.55
CA GLY A 411 2.53 9.94 0.68
C GLY A 411 2.67 11.46 0.67
N GLU A 412 1.58 12.19 0.90
CA GLU A 412 1.53 13.66 0.79
C GLU A 412 1.60 14.38 2.15
N LEU A 413 1.08 13.76 3.21
CA LEU A 413 1.01 14.35 4.55
C LEU A 413 1.62 13.43 5.62
N LYS A 414 2.33 14.04 6.59
CA LYS A 414 2.85 13.31 7.75
C LYS A 414 1.75 12.99 8.75
N ASN A 415 1.95 11.92 9.53
CA ASN A 415 1.00 11.48 10.55
C ASN A 415 0.62 12.61 11.54
N GLU A 416 1.60 13.40 12.00
CA GLU A 416 1.36 14.53 12.90
C GLU A 416 0.54 15.64 12.24
N GLU A 417 0.79 15.92 10.96
CA GLU A 417 0.04 16.91 10.19
C GLU A 417 -1.42 16.44 10.04
N ILE A 418 -1.64 15.18 9.66
CA ILE A 418 -2.99 14.60 9.52
C ILE A 418 -3.77 14.74 10.83
N VAL A 419 -3.20 14.35 11.96
CA VAL A 419 -3.87 14.44 13.27
C VAL A 419 -4.21 15.89 13.63
N GLN A 420 -3.33 16.84 13.35
CA GLN A 420 -3.59 18.27 13.59
C GLN A 420 -4.71 18.80 12.69
N LEU A 421 -4.71 18.44 11.41
CA LEU A 421 -5.76 18.83 10.46
C LEU A 421 -7.12 18.27 10.90
N VAL A 422 -7.19 16.96 11.22
CA VAL A 422 -8.41 16.31 11.73
C VAL A 422 -8.92 16.98 13.00
N GLY A 423 -8.04 17.24 13.97
CA GLY A 423 -8.41 17.92 15.21
C GLY A 423 -9.05 19.27 14.96
N ARG A 424 -8.43 20.08 14.09
CA ARG A 424 -8.94 21.41 13.72
C ARG A 424 -10.27 21.33 12.96
N PHE A 425 -10.41 20.46 11.96
CA PHE A 425 -11.66 20.30 11.21
C PHE A 425 -12.82 19.84 12.10
N ARG A 426 -12.54 18.98 13.08
CA ARG A 426 -13.53 18.56 14.10
C ARG A 426 -13.96 19.74 14.97
N ASP A 427 -13.01 20.53 15.47
CA ASP A 427 -13.30 21.70 16.31
C ASP A 427 -14.06 22.80 15.54
N GLU A 428 -13.82 22.93 14.23
CA GLU A 428 -14.55 23.82 13.30
C GLU A 428 -15.95 23.30 12.93
N GLY A 429 -16.31 22.06 13.32
CA GLY A 429 -17.61 21.48 13.03
C GLY A 429 -17.79 21.08 11.56
N VAL A 430 -16.70 20.74 10.86
CA VAL A 430 -16.75 20.24 9.49
C VAL A 430 -17.60 18.97 9.42
N GLN A 431 -18.49 18.93 8.42
CA GLN A 431 -19.45 17.85 8.22
C GLN A 431 -18.76 16.53 7.86
N ASN A 432 -17.84 16.55 6.90
CA ASN A 432 -17.04 15.40 6.49
C ASN A 432 -15.54 15.72 6.60
N VAL A 433 -14.87 15.17 7.61
CA VAL A 433 -13.45 15.40 7.86
C VAL A 433 -12.57 14.71 6.83
N SER A 434 -12.97 13.53 6.33
CA SER A 434 -12.25 12.80 5.28
C SER A 434 -12.18 13.62 3.99
N GLN A 435 -13.28 14.27 3.59
CA GLN A 435 -13.30 15.17 2.44
C GLN A 435 -12.40 16.40 2.66
N ALA A 436 -12.43 17.01 3.84
CA ALA A 436 -11.59 18.15 4.15
C ALA A 436 -10.09 17.79 4.18
N LEU A 437 -9.76 16.56 4.58
CA LEU A 437 -8.39 16.02 4.47
C LEU A 437 -7.97 15.86 3.00
N ARG A 438 -8.83 15.29 2.15
CA ARG A 438 -8.57 15.22 0.69
C ARG A 438 -8.29 16.61 0.12
N GLU A 439 -9.12 17.60 0.46
CA GLU A 439 -8.93 18.99 0.00
C GLU A 439 -7.59 19.56 0.46
N ALA A 440 -7.18 19.31 1.70
CA ALA A 440 -5.86 19.72 2.22
C ALA A 440 -4.70 19.02 1.49
N VAL A 441 -4.87 17.75 1.08
CA VAL A 441 -3.89 17.04 0.23
C VAL A 441 -3.78 17.73 -1.13
N LEU A 442 -4.91 18.02 -1.79
CA LEU A 442 -4.92 18.71 -3.08
C LEU A 442 -4.31 20.12 -3.00
N GLU A 443 -4.52 20.84 -1.90
CA GLU A 443 -3.87 22.13 -1.65
C GLU A 443 -2.34 21.99 -1.55
N ARG A 444 -1.84 20.99 -0.82
CA ARG A 444 -0.39 20.69 -0.71
C ARG A 444 0.21 20.38 -2.09
N ILE A 445 -0.45 19.54 -2.88
CA ILE A 445 -0.01 19.21 -4.24
C ILE A 445 -0.02 20.46 -5.12
N ALA A 446 -1.08 21.27 -5.04
CA ALA A 446 -1.19 22.50 -5.81
C ALA A 446 -0.05 23.48 -5.51
N GLU A 447 0.38 23.60 -4.24
CA GLU A 447 1.54 24.40 -3.85
C GLU A 447 2.85 23.89 -4.49
N ILE A 448 3.06 22.57 -4.52
CA ILE A 448 4.26 21.96 -5.11
C ILE A 448 4.35 22.26 -6.62
N TYR A 449 3.22 22.17 -7.32
CA TYR A 449 3.15 22.37 -8.77
C TYR A 449 2.87 23.83 -9.18
N GLY A 450 2.68 24.74 -8.23
CA GLY A 450 2.39 26.15 -8.49
C GLY A 450 1.04 26.39 -9.17
N THR A 451 0.03 25.60 -8.82
CA THR A 451 -1.35 25.67 -9.35
C THR A 451 -2.35 25.89 -8.21
N THR A 452 -3.65 25.71 -8.47
CA THR A 452 -4.70 25.75 -7.44
C THR A 452 -5.37 24.38 -7.30
N SER A 453 -5.94 24.09 -6.13
CA SER A 453 -6.69 22.84 -5.91
C SER A 453 -7.87 22.71 -6.88
N ALA A 454 -8.55 23.83 -7.20
CA ALA A 454 -9.61 23.86 -8.20
C ALA A 454 -9.11 23.52 -9.60
N ASP A 455 -7.89 23.94 -9.98
CA ASP A 455 -7.30 23.57 -11.26
C ASP A 455 -7.02 22.06 -11.31
N LEU A 456 -6.47 21.48 -10.24
CA LEU A 456 -6.25 20.03 -10.13
C LEU A 456 -7.57 19.24 -10.24
N GLU A 457 -8.65 19.73 -9.61
CA GLU A 457 -9.97 19.12 -9.71
C GLU A 457 -10.55 19.18 -11.14
N ASN A 458 -10.21 20.21 -11.91
CA ASN A 458 -10.63 20.33 -13.31
C ASN A 458 -9.82 19.42 -14.26
N ILE A 459 -8.68 18.86 -13.83
CA ILE A 459 -7.95 17.86 -14.61
C ILE A 459 -8.78 16.57 -14.65
N LEU A 460 -8.88 15.95 -15.82
CA LEU A 460 -9.61 14.69 -15.96
C LEU A 460 -8.87 13.53 -15.24
N PRO A 461 -9.59 12.61 -14.57
CA PRO A 461 -9.00 11.39 -14.07
C PRO A 461 -8.25 10.63 -15.17
N GLY A 462 -7.07 10.11 -14.83
CA GLY A 462 -6.05 9.59 -15.75
C GLY A 462 -4.89 10.58 -15.89
N ASN A 463 -5.19 11.85 -16.17
CA ASN A 463 -4.16 12.89 -16.27
C ASN A 463 -3.77 13.44 -14.88
N ARG A 464 -4.66 13.30 -13.88
CA ARG A 464 -4.35 13.65 -12.48
C ARG A 464 -3.20 12.80 -11.91
N ARG A 465 -2.99 11.60 -12.46
CA ARG A 465 -1.92 10.68 -12.04
C ARG A 465 -0.51 11.22 -12.23
N ASP A 466 -0.34 12.25 -13.07
CA ASP A 466 0.93 12.97 -13.20
C ASP A 466 1.26 13.86 -11.97
N TYR A 467 0.27 14.09 -11.10
CA TYR A 467 0.35 14.98 -9.94
C TYR A 467 0.19 14.25 -8.61
N HIS A 468 -0.73 13.29 -8.52
CA HIS A 468 -1.04 12.58 -7.27
C HIS A 468 -1.67 11.20 -7.52
N ASP A 469 -1.80 10.39 -6.47
CA ASP A 469 -2.47 9.08 -6.51
C ASP A 469 -3.98 9.16 -6.29
N ASP A 470 -4.69 8.05 -6.47
CA ASP A 470 -6.02 7.87 -5.89
C ASP A 470 -5.93 8.11 -4.38
N ILE A 471 -6.91 8.81 -3.80
CA ILE A 471 -6.89 9.19 -2.39
C ILE A 471 -8.15 8.63 -1.74
N THR A 472 -8.00 7.77 -0.75
CA THR A 472 -9.11 7.25 0.05
C THR A 472 -8.82 7.38 1.53
N ILE A 473 -9.80 7.89 2.27
CA ILE A 473 -9.65 8.30 3.67
C ILE A 473 -10.89 7.90 4.46
N ASP A 474 -10.67 7.25 5.59
CA ASP A 474 -11.69 6.82 6.54
C ASP A 474 -11.33 7.33 7.93
N VAL A 475 -12.29 7.98 8.62
CA VAL A 475 -12.08 8.53 9.97
C VAL A 475 -13.16 8.05 10.92
N LEU A 476 -12.77 7.29 11.95
CA LEU A 476 -13.64 6.89 13.05
C LEU A 476 -13.45 7.86 14.21
N HIS A 477 -14.48 8.62 14.54
CA HIS A 477 -14.49 9.56 15.66
C HIS A 477 -15.09 8.91 16.90
N PHE A 478 -14.29 8.63 17.93
CA PHE A 478 -14.77 8.00 19.16
C PHE A 478 -15.37 9.02 20.14
N THR A 479 -14.90 10.27 20.10
CA THR A 479 -15.41 11.33 20.96
C THR A 479 -16.01 12.50 20.13
N PRO A 480 -17.01 13.21 20.68
CA PRO A 480 -17.52 14.43 20.05
C PRO A 480 -16.49 15.57 20.10
N PRO A 481 -16.59 16.57 19.19
CA PRO A 481 -15.75 17.77 19.22
C PRO A 481 -15.95 18.61 20.49
N ARG A 482 -14.96 19.42 20.87
CA ARG A 482 -15.02 20.23 22.11
C ARG A 482 -16.19 21.20 22.14
N ALA A 483 -16.50 21.83 21.01
CA ALA A 483 -17.61 22.77 20.89
C ALA A 483 -18.96 22.11 21.24
N ALA A 484 -19.15 20.83 20.89
CA ALA A 484 -20.36 20.08 21.24
C ALA A 484 -20.42 19.76 22.74
N THR A 485 -19.32 19.29 23.34
CA THR A 485 -19.27 18.98 24.79
C THR A 485 -19.47 20.20 25.69
N GLN A 486 -19.03 21.40 25.25
CA GLN A 486 -19.25 22.62 26.02
C GLN A 486 -20.67 23.16 25.90
N ALA A 487 -21.34 22.92 24.77
CA ALA A 487 -22.74 23.30 24.57
C ALA A 487 -23.71 22.38 25.34
N GLU A 488 -23.38 21.11 25.55
CA GLU A 488 -24.18 20.19 26.38
C GLU A 488 -24.00 20.43 27.90
N ALA A 489 -22.86 21.01 28.31
CA ALA A 489 -22.55 21.30 29.71
C ALA A 489 -23.02 22.69 30.18
N ALA A 490 -23.42 23.56 29.25
CA ALA A 490 -23.92 24.91 29.50
C ALA A 490 -25.45 24.94 29.43
#